data_AF-A0AAP0HBF1-F1
#
_entry.id   AF-A0AAP0HBF1-F1
#
_cell.length_a   1.000
_cell.length_b   1.000
_cell.length_c   1.000
_cell.angle_alpha   90.00
_cell.angle_beta   90.00
_cell.angle_gamma   90.00
#
_symmetry.space_group_name_H-M   'P 1'
#
loop_
_entity.id
_entity.type
_entity.pdbx_description
1 polymer ?
#
loop_
_entity_poly.entity_id
_entity_poly.type
_entity_poly.pdbx_seq_one_letter_code
_entity_poly.pdbx_strand_id
1 'polypeptide(L)'
;MGAERSQTCLQTSKKNPAKVPKRIHKAEREKLKREHFNELFLELAGALELTEQNSGKASVLGETTRVVKDMIDQIKSLKKENATLLSETQYVTIERNELQDETRTLQKQISELKSVIKERSVQTNLDLNAPAIESQEPQLPAYFPQEMIRLPSGDTVLNPVFVIPACRNDQVYTPPDSGIGIGNKPMSNVSKPNPRYPTPSDSWPLQLLEKPSQ
;
A
#
# COMPACT_ATOMS: atom_id res chain seq x y z
N MET A 1 88.20 54.42 -8.26
CA MET A 1 87.51 53.41 -9.09
C MET A 1 87.87 52.04 -8.50
N GLY A 2 86.87 51.28 -8.04
CA GLY A 2 86.88 49.83 -7.77
C GLY A 2 87.97 49.22 -6.89
N ALA A 3 87.63 48.93 -5.63
CA ALA A 3 88.44 48.10 -4.73
C ALA A 3 88.19 46.59 -4.94
N GLU A 4 89.24 45.80 -4.72
CA GLU A 4 89.33 44.35 -4.86
C GLU A 4 88.64 43.53 -3.75
N ARG A 5 88.12 42.37 -4.19
CA ARG A 5 88.18 40.99 -3.67
C ARG A 5 87.86 40.64 -2.19
N SER A 6 86.83 39.79 -2.11
CA SER A 6 86.72 38.50 -1.40
C SER A 6 86.67 38.46 0.13
N GLN A 7 85.52 38.02 0.66
CA GLN A 7 85.50 37.06 1.77
C GLN A 7 84.17 36.29 1.83
N THR A 8 84.27 34.98 1.62
CA THR A 8 83.27 33.99 2.03
C THR A 8 83.18 33.97 3.56
N CYS A 9 81.97 34.03 4.09
CA CYS A 9 81.72 33.62 5.47
C CYS A 9 80.47 32.74 5.51
N LEU A 10 80.70 31.43 5.49
CA LEU A 10 79.78 30.45 6.04
C LEU A 10 79.61 30.79 7.53
N GLN A 11 78.45 31.30 7.92
CA GLN A 11 78.04 31.31 9.32
C GLN A 11 77.05 30.18 9.56
N THR A 12 77.61 29.10 10.09
CA THR A 12 76.89 28.02 10.74
C THR A 12 76.32 28.50 12.08
N SER A 13 75.11 28.03 12.38
CA SER A 13 74.56 27.83 13.71
C SER A 13 74.27 29.06 14.60
N LYS A 14 72.98 29.27 14.86
CA LYS A 14 72.44 29.19 16.22
C LYS A 14 70.92 29.02 16.18
N LYS A 15 70.47 27.77 16.38
CA LYS A 15 69.10 27.47 16.82
C LYS A 15 68.90 28.19 18.15
N ASN A 16 68.22 29.33 18.12
CA ASN A 16 67.59 29.87 19.30
C ASN A 16 66.23 29.17 19.44
N PRO A 17 65.91 28.48 20.54
CA PRO A 17 64.53 28.10 20.86
C PRO A 17 63.78 29.35 21.34
N ALA A 18 63.78 30.40 20.53
CA ALA A 18 63.19 31.67 20.86
C ALA A 18 61.73 31.62 20.42
N LYS A 19 60.87 31.17 21.35
CA LYS A 19 59.44 31.49 21.48
C LYS A 19 58.80 31.86 20.14
N VAL A 20 58.30 30.85 19.41
CA VAL A 20 57.49 31.04 18.21
C VAL A 20 56.47 32.15 18.53
N PRO A 21 56.45 33.27 17.78
CA PRO A 21 55.59 34.40 18.05
C PRO A 21 54.17 33.92 18.32
N LYS A 22 53.53 34.37 19.42
CA LYS A 22 52.18 33.91 19.82
C LYS A 22 51.16 33.92 18.67
N ARG A 23 51.37 34.80 17.68
CA ARG A 23 50.58 34.91 16.45
C ARG A 23 50.73 33.71 15.50
N ILE A 24 51.91 33.10 15.39
CA ILE A 24 52.15 31.91 14.55
C ILE A 24 51.45 30.69 15.15
N HIS A 25 51.60 30.46 16.47
CA HIS A 25 50.85 29.40 17.16
C HIS A 25 49.33 29.57 17.05
N LYS A 26 48.84 30.82 17.04
CA LYS A 26 47.41 31.12 16.83
C LYS A 26 46.99 30.82 15.39
N ALA A 27 47.82 31.16 14.39
CA ALA A 27 47.55 30.88 12.99
C ALA A 27 47.55 29.37 12.70
N GLU A 28 48.50 28.61 13.24
CA GLU A 28 48.56 27.15 13.10
C GLU A 28 47.34 26.47 13.72
N ARG A 29 46.96 26.88 14.93
CA ARG A 29 45.74 26.37 15.59
C ARG A 29 44.49 26.66 14.76
N GLU A 30 44.37 27.86 14.19
CA GLU A 30 43.24 28.22 13.34
C GLU A 30 43.26 27.48 12.00
N LYS A 31 44.44 27.23 11.42
CA LYS A 31 44.59 26.42 10.21
C LYS A 31 44.05 25.00 10.43
N LEU A 32 44.50 24.32 11.48
CA LEU A 32 44.01 22.98 11.83
C LEU A 32 42.49 22.95 12.03
N LYS A 33 41.94 23.98 12.67
CA LYS A 33 40.49 24.13 12.86
C LYS A 33 39.76 24.27 11.51
N ARG A 34 40.29 25.04 10.56
CA ARG A 34 39.67 25.21 9.24
C ARG A 34 39.80 23.97 8.37
N GLU A 35 40.94 23.28 8.44
CA GLU A 35 41.15 22.01 7.74
C GLU A 35 40.12 20.99 8.22
N HIS A 36 39.96 20.82 9.54
CA HIS A 36 38.93 19.95 10.09
C HIS A 36 37.50 20.34 9.65
N PHE A 37 37.15 21.63 9.69
CA PHE A 37 35.83 22.04 9.18
C PHE A 37 35.65 21.77 7.69
N ASN A 38 36.69 21.95 6.88
CA ASN A 38 36.61 21.65 5.45
C ASN A 38 36.43 20.15 5.20
N GLU A 39 37.06 19.28 5.98
CA GLU A 39 36.83 17.84 5.94
C GLU A 39 35.35 17.50 6.22
N LEU A 40 34.75 18.10 7.25
CA LEU A 40 33.33 17.90 7.55
C LEU A 40 32.41 18.39 6.42
N PHE A 41 32.73 19.51 5.78
CA PHE A 41 31.97 20.00 4.62
C PHE A 41 32.09 19.05 3.42
N LEU A 42 33.26 18.46 3.21
CA LEU A 42 33.49 17.50 2.13
C LEU A 42 32.74 16.19 2.38
N GLU A 43 32.78 15.68 3.61
CA GLU A 43 32.01 14.49 4.03
C GLU A 43 30.51 14.73 3.85
N LEU A 44 30.00 15.88 4.30
CA LEU A 44 28.60 16.24 4.16
C LEU A 44 28.17 16.36 2.68
N ALA A 45 28.99 17.00 1.85
CA ALA A 45 28.73 17.10 0.41
C ALA A 45 28.73 15.71 -0.26
N GLY A 46 29.65 14.83 0.14
CA GLY A 46 29.71 13.45 -0.33
C GLY A 46 28.49 12.63 0.07
N ALA A 47 28.02 12.77 1.32
CA ALA A 47 26.80 12.11 1.80
C ALA A 47 25.52 12.56 1.08
N LEU A 48 25.52 13.80 0.55
CA LEU A 48 24.43 14.34 -0.26
C LEU A 48 24.58 14.04 -1.76
N GLU A 49 25.65 13.35 -2.17
CA GLU A 49 25.98 13.07 -3.57
C GLU A 49 25.99 14.35 -4.44
N LEU A 50 26.36 15.49 -3.85
CA LEU A 50 26.38 16.77 -4.54
C LEU A 50 27.48 16.77 -5.60
N THR A 51 27.09 17.00 -6.86
CA THR A 51 28.05 17.13 -7.96
C THR A 51 28.95 18.34 -7.77
N GLU A 52 30.20 18.24 -8.26
CA GLU A 52 31.26 19.25 -8.10
C GLU A 52 30.84 20.69 -8.47
N GLN A 53 29.84 20.85 -9.34
CA GLN A 53 29.34 22.14 -9.80
C GLN A 53 28.57 22.94 -8.72
N ASN A 54 28.11 22.29 -7.63
CA ASN A 54 27.25 22.88 -6.61
C ASN A 54 27.83 22.79 -5.18
N SER A 55 29.15 22.63 -5.05
CA SER A 55 29.87 22.31 -3.81
C SER A 55 30.16 23.51 -2.88
N GLY A 56 29.58 24.69 -3.15
CA GLY A 56 29.75 25.85 -2.28
C GLY A 56 29.20 25.59 -0.86
N LYS A 57 29.90 26.05 0.19
CA LYS A 57 29.52 25.80 1.60
C LYS A 57 28.07 26.17 1.93
N ALA A 58 27.58 27.28 1.39
CA ALA A 58 26.19 27.70 1.58
C ALA A 58 25.20 26.75 0.87
N SER A 59 25.56 26.28 -0.33
CA SER A 59 24.78 25.30 -1.10
C SER A 59 24.69 23.98 -0.35
N VAL A 60 25.81 23.44 0.14
CA VAL A 60 25.86 22.20 0.93
C VAL A 60 24.93 22.27 2.15
N LEU A 61 24.96 23.38 2.91
CA LEU A 61 24.09 23.56 4.08
C LEU A 61 22.61 23.70 3.70
N GLY A 62 22.31 24.47 2.64
CA GLY A 62 20.96 24.64 2.12
C GLY A 62 20.36 23.32 1.66
N GLU A 63 21.15 22.54 0.91
CA GLU A 63 20.79 21.22 0.43
C GLU A 63 20.55 20.25 1.59
N THR A 64 21.48 20.19 2.55
CA THR A 64 21.34 19.37 3.76
C THR A 64 20.02 19.66 4.46
N THR A 65 19.73 20.95 4.66
CA THR A 65 18.51 21.38 5.35
C THR A 65 17.26 20.94 4.59
N ARG A 66 17.28 21.06 3.26
CA ARG A 66 16.18 20.63 2.40
C ARG A 66 15.97 19.12 2.48
N VAL A 67 17.03 18.34 2.25
CA VAL A 67 16.97 16.86 2.27
C VAL A 67 16.53 16.34 3.63
N VAL A 68 17.06 16.88 4.73
CA VAL A 68 16.64 16.48 6.09
C VAL A 68 15.16 16.77 6.31
N LYS A 69 14.66 17.92 5.86
CA LYS A 69 13.23 18.25 5.96
C LYS A 69 12.38 17.28 5.14
N ASP A 70 12.76 17.02 3.90
CA ASP A 70 12.04 16.11 3.00
C ASP A 70 12.01 14.69 3.58
N MET A 71 13.13 14.19 4.13
CA MET A 71 13.19 12.90 4.82
C MET A 71 12.28 12.85 6.05
N ILE A 72 12.25 13.92 6.87
CA ILE A 72 11.35 14.00 8.02
C ILE A 72 9.89 13.93 7.57
N ASP A 73 9.52 14.62 6.49
CA ASP A 73 8.16 14.63 5.99
C ASP A 73 7.77 13.28 5.34
N GLN A 74 8.69 12.61 4.65
CA GLN A 74 8.53 11.22 4.19
C GLN A 74 8.31 10.25 5.35
N ILE A 75 9.11 10.35 6.41
CA ILE A 75 8.96 9.53 7.63
C ILE A 75 7.58 9.75 8.26
N LYS A 76 7.08 10.99 8.30
CA LYS A 76 5.72 11.27 8.80
C LYS A 76 4.64 10.66 7.92
N SER A 77 4.76 10.76 6.59
CA SER A 77 3.80 10.16 5.66
C SER A 77 3.76 8.64 5.81
N LEU A 78 4.93 8.00 5.80
CA LEU A 78 5.04 6.54 5.97
C LEU A 78 4.47 6.07 7.32
N LYS A 79 4.69 6.82 8.40
CA LYS A 79 4.07 6.51 9.70
C LYS A 79 2.55 6.58 9.65
N LYS A 80 1.99 7.58 8.95
CA LYS A 80 0.54 7.71 8.77
C LYS A 80 -0.02 6.57 7.92
N GLU A 81 0.63 6.25 6.81
CA GLU A 81 0.24 5.15 5.92
C GLU A 81 0.31 3.79 6.63
N ASN A 82 1.38 3.55 7.41
CA ASN A 82 1.50 2.34 8.22
C ASN A 82 0.37 2.23 9.26
N ALA A 83 0.02 3.34 9.92
CA ALA A 83 -1.13 3.36 10.84
C ALA A 83 -2.45 3.02 10.13
N THR A 84 -2.66 3.55 8.92
CA THR A 84 -3.83 3.21 8.08
C THR A 84 -3.83 1.71 7.72
N LEU A 85 -2.71 1.19 7.19
CA LEU A 85 -2.58 -0.22 6.80
C LEU A 85 -2.78 -1.18 7.99
N LEU A 86 -2.31 -0.81 9.18
CA LEU A 86 -2.55 -1.58 10.41
C LEU A 86 -4.05 -1.61 10.75
N SER A 87 -4.75 -0.48 10.63
CA SER A 87 -6.20 -0.43 10.88
C SER A 87 -7.00 -1.25 9.86
N GLU A 88 -6.61 -1.23 8.58
CA GLU A 88 -7.22 -2.05 7.53
C GLU A 88 -6.94 -3.53 7.76
N THR A 89 -5.71 -3.89 8.12
CA THR A 89 -5.33 -5.27 8.47
C THR A 89 -6.16 -5.78 9.65
N GLN A 90 -6.36 -4.94 10.67
CA GLN A 90 -7.20 -5.27 11.82
C GLN A 90 -8.65 -5.49 11.38
N TYR A 91 -9.20 -4.59 10.54
CA TYR A 91 -10.55 -4.72 10.01
C TYR A 91 -10.74 -6.04 9.24
N VAL A 92 -9.86 -6.34 8.30
CA VAL A 92 -9.91 -7.58 7.50
C VAL A 92 -9.75 -8.82 8.38
N THR A 93 -8.92 -8.74 9.43
CA THR A 93 -8.77 -9.84 10.39
C THR A 93 -10.06 -10.12 11.15
N ILE A 94 -10.79 -9.07 11.54
CA ILE A 94 -12.09 -9.18 12.20
C ILE A 94 -13.12 -9.79 11.23
N GLU A 95 -13.27 -9.27 10.01
CA GLU A 95 -14.20 -9.80 9.00
C GLU A 95 -13.92 -11.29 8.71
N ARG A 96 -12.64 -11.65 8.59
CA ARG A 96 -12.22 -13.05 8.39
C ARG A 96 -12.66 -13.95 9.54
N ASN A 97 -12.54 -13.49 10.79
CA ASN A 97 -12.94 -14.27 11.97
C ASN A 97 -14.46 -14.45 12.02
N GLU A 98 -15.22 -13.39 11.75
CA GLU A 98 -16.69 -13.44 11.69
C GLU A 98 -17.17 -14.46 10.64
N LEU A 99 -16.62 -14.40 9.42
CA LEU A 99 -16.92 -15.37 8.37
C LEU A 99 -16.54 -16.80 8.74
N GLN A 100 -15.44 -16.98 9.48
CA GLN A 100 -15.03 -18.30 9.96
C GLN A 100 -16.03 -18.86 10.98
N ASP A 101 -16.55 -18.01 11.87
CA ASP A 101 -17.54 -18.39 12.87
C ASP A 101 -18.90 -18.71 12.24
N GLU A 102 -19.33 -17.93 11.24
CA GLU A 102 -20.50 -18.24 10.42
C GLU A 102 -20.34 -19.56 9.67
N THR A 103 -19.17 -19.79 9.05
CA THR A 103 -18.87 -21.04 8.35
C THR A 103 -18.95 -22.25 9.28
N ARG A 104 -18.38 -22.15 10.49
CA ARG A 104 -18.46 -23.21 11.51
C ARG A 104 -19.91 -23.48 11.92
N THR A 105 -20.70 -22.42 12.07
CA THR A 105 -22.12 -22.50 12.44
C THR A 105 -22.91 -23.22 11.35
N LEU A 106 -22.73 -22.84 10.08
CA LEU A 106 -23.38 -23.49 8.94
C LEU A 106 -22.93 -24.95 8.80
N GLN A 107 -21.65 -25.24 8.98
CA GLN A 107 -21.13 -26.61 8.92
C GLN A 107 -21.77 -27.49 10.01
N LYS A 108 -21.95 -26.95 11.23
CA LYS A 108 -22.67 -27.64 12.31
C LYS A 108 -24.11 -27.93 11.91
N GLN A 109 -24.84 -26.94 11.40
CA GLN A 109 -26.23 -27.12 10.95
C GLN A 109 -26.34 -28.16 9.82
N ILE A 110 -25.41 -28.15 8.86
CA ILE A 110 -25.35 -29.15 7.78
C ILE A 110 -25.12 -30.56 8.37
N SER A 111 -24.21 -30.71 9.32
CA SER A 111 -23.95 -32.01 9.97
C SER A 111 -25.15 -32.51 10.77
N GLU A 112 -25.85 -31.62 11.48
CA GLU A 112 -27.09 -31.93 12.21
C GLU A 112 -28.19 -32.39 11.26
N LEU A 113 -28.45 -31.64 10.18
CA LEU A 113 -29.44 -32.01 9.17
C LEU A 113 -29.11 -33.35 8.49
N LYS A 114 -27.84 -33.59 8.15
CA LYS A 114 -27.40 -34.88 7.60
C LYS A 114 -27.62 -36.02 8.58
N SER A 115 -27.41 -35.80 9.88
CA SER A 115 -27.69 -36.80 10.92
C SER A 115 -29.18 -37.12 10.98
N VAL A 116 -30.05 -36.11 10.97
CA VAL A 116 -31.52 -36.27 10.97
C VAL A 116 -32.00 -37.04 9.73
N ILE A 117 -31.49 -36.71 8.54
CA ILE A 117 -31.82 -37.42 7.30
C ILE A 117 -31.41 -38.90 7.41
N LYS A 118 -30.19 -39.17 7.92
CA LYS A 118 -29.70 -40.53 8.10
C LYS A 118 -30.57 -41.30 9.10
N GLU A 119 -30.88 -40.73 10.25
CA GLU A 119 -31.74 -41.36 11.26
C GLU A 119 -33.12 -41.70 10.70
N ARG A 120 -33.77 -40.74 10.03
CA ARG A 120 -35.08 -40.96 9.38
C ARG A 120 -35.00 -42.04 8.31
N SER A 121 -33.94 -42.06 7.50
CA SER A 121 -33.74 -43.12 6.49
C SER A 121 -33.57 -44.50 7.10
N VAL A 122 -32.91 -44.61 8.27
CA VAL A 122 -32.76 -45.87 9.01
C VAL A 122 -34.10 -46.31 9.59
N GLN A 123 -34.88 -45.39 10.17
CA GLN A 123 -36.24 -45.68 10.65
C GLN A 123 -37.20 -46.14 9.55
N THR A 124 -37.16 -45.53 8.36
CA THR A 124 -37.97 -45.98 7.22
C THR A 124 -37.52 -47.32 6.64
N ASN A 125 -36.25 -47.70 6.78
CA ASN A 125 -35.76 -49.03 6.36
C ASN A 125 -36.06 -50.14 7.38
N LEU A 126 -36.25 -49.79 8.66
CA LEU A 126 -36.64 -50.73 9.72
C LEU A 126 -38.16 -50.96 9.75
N ASP A 127 -38.95 -50.02 9.25
CA ASP A 127 -40.41 -50.12 9.15
C ASP A 127 -40.84 -50.81 7.83
N LEU A 128 -40.51 -52.10 7.71
CA LEU A 128 -40.96 -52.97 6.60
C LEU A 128 -42.17 -53.85 7.00
N ASN A 129 -42.92 -53.49 8.06
CA ASN A 129 -44.08 -54.25 8.53
C ASN A 129 -45.38 -53.44 8.67
N ALA A 130 -45.45 -52.20 8.16
CA ALA A 130 -46.72 -51.46 8.08
C ALA A 130 -47.41 -51.67 6.72
N PRO A 131 -48.73 -51.95 6.67
CA PRO A 131 -49.45 -52.09 5.41
C PRO A 131 -49.44 -50.76 4.66
N ALA A 132 -49.24 -50.81 3.34
CA ALA A 132 -49.24 -49.66 2.46
C ALA A 132 -50.53 -48.85 2.63
N ILE A 133 -50.45 -47.70 3.29
CA ILE A 133 -51.50 -46.69 3.23
C ILE A 133 -51.27 -45.91 1.94
N GLU A 134 -52.07 -46.23 0.91
CA GLU A 134 -52.31 -45.36 -0.23
C GLU A 134 -52.69 -43.96 0.30
N SER A 135 -51.69 -43.10 0.40
CA SER A 135 -51.92 -41.69 0.70
C SER A 135 -52.15 -41.02 -0.65
N GLN A 136 -53.40 -40.68 -0.92
CA GLN A 136 -53.80 -39.82 -2.03
C GLN A 136 -52.91 -38.58 -2.05
N GLU A 137 -52.20 -38.44 -3.17
CA GLU A 137 -51.47 -37.26 -3.59
C GLU A 137 -52.40 -36.03 -3.61
N PRO A 138 -52.20 -35.01 -2.74
CA PRO A 138 -52.76 -33.71 -3.00
C PRO A 138 -51.98 -33.13 -4.16
N GLN A 139 -52.61 -33.12 -5.34
CA GLN A 139 -52.16 -32.45 -6.55
C GLN A 139 -51.65 -31.03 -6.21
N LEU A 140 -50.33 -30.83 -6.11
CA LEU A 140 -49.74 -29.50 -6.20
C LEU A 140 -49.57 -29.17 -7.69
N PRO A 141 -49.91 -27.94 -8.12
CA PRO A 141 -49.83 -27.57 -9.52
C PRO A 141 -48.39 -27.71 -10.02
N ALA A 142 -48.24 -28.54 -11.06
CA ALA A 142 -47.03 -28.71 -11.83
C ALA A 142 -46.61 -27.37 -12.47
N TYR A 143 -45.69 -26.68 -11.81
CA TYR A 143 -44.88 -25.64 -12.45
C TYR A 143 -43.43 -25.75 -11.99
N PHE A 144 -42.81 -26.88 -12.32
CA PHE A 144 -41.36 -27.00 -12.36
C PHE A 144 -40.95 -27.10 -13.84
N PRO A 145 -40.27 -26.10 -14.40
CA PRO A 145 -39.64 -26.22 -15.70
C PRO A 145 -38.62 -27.35 -15.66
N GLN A 146 -38.98 -28.44 -16.32
CA GLN A 146 -38.24 -29.69 -16.39
C GLN A 146 -37.14 -29.56 -17.45
N GLU A 147 -36.15 -28.71 -17.20
CA GLU A 147 -35.05 -28.55 -18.14
C GLU A 147 -33.79 -28.02 -17.46
N MET A 148 -33.25 -28.78 -16.49
CA MET A 148 -31.84 -28.62 -16.11
C MET A 148 -31.16 -29.98 -15.88
N ILE A 149 -30.51 -30.43 -16.96
CA ILE A 149 -29.18 -31.07 -17.00
C ILE A 149 -29.01 -32.33 -16.14
N ARG A 150 -29.26 -33.48 -16.79
CA ARG A 150 -28.58 -34.75 -16.47
C ARG A 150 -27.12 -34.64 -16.91
N LEU A 151 -26.17 -34.44 -15.99
CA LEU A 151 -24.75 -34.60 -16.32
C LEU A 151 -24.42 -36.10 -16.46
N PRO A 152 -23.73 -36.53 -17.53
CA PRO A 152 -23.12 -37.85 -17.55
C PRO A 152 -21.92 -37.86 -16.59
N SER A 153 -21.79 -38.94 -15.82
CA SER A 153 -20.60 -39.22 -15.02
C SER A 153 -19.37 -39.24 -15.93
N GLY A 154 -18.50 -38.25 -15.79
CA GLY A 154 -17.21 -38.19 -16.45
C GLY A 154 -16.36 -37.14 -15.77
N ASP A 155 -15.20 -37.56 -15.26
CA ASP A 155 -14.18 -36.69 -14.67
C ASP A 155 -13.81 -35.58 -15.66
N THR A 156 -14.08 -34.33 -15.31
CA THR A 156 -13.45 -33.17 -15.96
C THR A 156 -13.25 -32.07 -14.93
N VAL A 157 -11.99 -31.71 -14.73
CA VAL A 157 -11.54 -30.59 -13.89
C VAL A 157 -12.14 -29.29 -14.45
N LEU A 158 -13.15 -28.74 -13.77
CA LEU A 158 -13.74 -27.45 -14.13
C LEU A 158 -12.99 -26.34 -13.38
N ASN A 159 -12.10 -25.65 -14.09
CA ASN A 159 -11.60 -24.34 -13.68
C ASN A 159 -12.72 -23.31 -13.87
N PRO A 160 -13.18 -22.59 -12.84
CA PRO A 160 -14.13 -21.50 -13.03
C PRO A 160 -13.42 -20.30 -13.67
N VAL A 161 -13.85 -19.92 -14.87
CA VAL A 161 -13.44 -18.69 -15.55
C VAL A 161 -14.23 -17.53 -14.95
N PHE A 162 -13.54 -16.60 -14.29
CA PHE A 162 -14.13 -15.35 -13.82
C PHE A 162 -14.14 -14.33 -14.97
N VAL A 163 -15.34 -13.91 -15.40
CA VAL A 163 -15.51 -12.76 -16.29
C VAL A 163 -15.61 -11.52 -15.41
N ILE A 164 -14.56 -10.70 -15.42
CA ILE A 164 -14.53 -9.39 -14.75
C ILE A 164 -15.13 -8.37 -15.72
N PRO A 165 -16.25 -7.70 -15.39
CA PRO A 165 -16.74 -6.58 -16.19
C PRO A 165 -15.71 -5.46 -16.19
N ALA A 166 -15.22 -5.08 -17.38
CA ALA A 166 -14.36 -3.90 -17.52
C ALA A 166 -15.21 -2.65 -17.24
N CYS A 167 -15.10 -2.09 -16.04
CA CYS A 167 -15.65 -0.77 -15.75
C CYS A 167 -14.92 0.27 -16.61
N ARG A 168 -15.56 0.68 -17.71
CA ARG A 168 -15.13 1.77 -18.56
C ARG A 168 -15.35 3.08 -17.81
N ASN A 169 -14.26 3.66 -17.30
CA ASN A 169 -14.28 5.00 -16.71
C ASN A 169 -14.31 6.02 -17.87
N ASP A 170 -15.49 6.34 -18.37
CA ASP A 170 -15.67 7.42 -19.35
C ASP A 170 -15.58 8.78 -18.62
N GLN A 171 -14.36 9.15 -18.19
CA GLN A 171 -14.07 10.56 -17.85
C GLN A 171 -13.89 11.33 -19.16
N VAL A 172 -15.01 11.86 -19.65
CA VAL A 172 -15.03 12.87 -20.72
C VAL A 172 -14.36 14.13 -20.17
N TYR A 173 -13.13 14.37 -20.62
CA TYR A 173 -12.37 15.59 -20.34
C TYR A 173 -13.04 16.76 -21.05
N THR A 174 -13.67 17.67 -20.30
CA THR A 174 -14.04 19.01 -20.79
C THR A 174 -13.11 20.02 -20.13
N PRO A 175 -12.41 20.88 -20.88
CA PRO A 175 -11.58 21.91 -20.29
C PRO A 175 -12.44 23.16 -19.98
N PRO A 176 -12.32 23.76 -18.79
CA PRO A 176 -12.78 25.13 -18.60
C PRO A 176 -11.58 26.08 -18.47
N ASP A 177 -11.63 27.06 -19.36
CA ASP A 177 -10.96 28.34 -19.29
C ASP A 177 -11.39 29.12 -18.03
N SER A 178 -10.43 29.83 -17.43
CA SER A 178 -10.55 31.04 -16.62
C SER A 178 -11.65 31.21 -15.53
N GLY A 179 -11.22 31.41 -14.26
CA GLY A 179 -11.88 32.35 -13.33
C GLY A 179 -12.18 31.89 -11.89
N ILE A 180 -11.31 32.31 -10.96
CA ILE A 180 -11.51 32.72 -9.54
C ILE A 180 -12.64 32.05 -8.70
N GLY A 181 -12.26 31.38 -7.61
CA GLY A 181 -13.18 31.07 -6.49
C GLY A 181 -12.50 30.36 -5.32
N ILE A 182 -12.34 31.05 -4.20
CA ILE A 182 -11.76 30.57 -2.94
C ILE A 182 -12.66 29.50 -2.32
N GLY A 183 -12.09 28.35 -1.96
CA GLY A 183 -12.80 27.29 -1.23
C GLY A 183 -11.89 26.11 -0.90
N ASN A 184 -11.04 26.26 0.11
CA ASN A 184 -10.19 25.17 0.62
C ASN A 184 -11.07 24.09 1.26
N LYS A 185 -11.37 23.03 0.52
CA LYS A 185 -11.94 21.78 1.06
C LYS A 185 -10.97 20.66 0.70
N PRO A 186 -10.41 19.91 1.67
CA PRO A 186 -9.61 18.74 1.34
C PRO A 186 -10.52 17.74 0.64
N MET A 187 -10.31 17.52 -0.66
CA MET A 187 -10.95 16.43 -1.38
C MET A 187 -10.41 15.14 -0.78
N SER A 188 -11.22 14.54 0.09
CA SER A 188 -11.05 13.17 0.54
C SER A 188 -11.19 12.27 -0.68
N ASN A 189 -10.07 11.92 -1.31
CA ASN A 189 -10.01 10.95 -2.40
C ASN A 189 -10.35 9.51 -1.92
N VAL A 190 -10.65 9.34 -0.63
CA VAL A 190 -11.09 8.06 -0.06
C VAL A 190 -12.62 8.07 -0.02
N SER A 191 -13.22 7.49 -1.05
CA SER A 191 -14.63 7.10 -1.02
C SER A 191 -14.75 5.80 -0.22
N LYS A 192 -15.73 5.73 0.69
CA LYS A 192 -16.04 4.49 1.40
C LYS A 192 -16.47 3.42 0.37
N PRO A 193 -16.16 2.13 0.60
CA PRO A 193 -16.65 1.07 -0.26
C PRO A 193 -18.18 1.09 -0.28
N ASN A 194 -18.75 0.93 -1.47
CA ASN A 194 -20.19 0.97 -1.68
C ASN A 194 -20.86 -0.22 -0.95
N PRO A 195 -22.07 -0.06 -0.38
CA PRO A 195 -22.79 -1.17 0.26
C PRO A 195 -22.98 -2.34 -0.71
N ARG A 196 -22.89 -3.59 -0.21
CA ARG A 196 -23.08 -4.83 -1.01
C ARG A 196 -24.53 -5.07 -1.48
N TYR A 197 -25.45 -4.13 -1.26
CA TYR A 197 -26.86 -4.26 -1.64
C TYR A 197 -27.25 -3.16 -2.62
N PRO A 198 -28.14 -3.45 -3.59
CA PRO A 198 -28.64 -2.44 -4.51
C PRO A 198 -29.21 -1.25 -3.75
N THR A 199 -28.73 -0.06 -4.04
CA THR A 199 -29.35 1.17 -3.57
C THR A 199 -30.58 1.48 -4.43
N PRO A 200 -31.55 2.29 -3.99
CA PRO A 200 -32.71 2.65 -4.81
C PRO A 200 -32.36 3.32 -6.15
N SER A 201 -31.12 3.82 -6.29
CA SER A 201 -30.56 4.37 -7.52
C SER A 201 -30.04 3.31 -8.49
N ASP A 202 -29.79 2.09 -8.02
CA ASP A 202 -29.38 0.93 -8.83
C ASP A 202 -30.62 0.23 -9.40
N SER A 203 -31.34 0.93 -10.28
CA SER A 203 -32.49 0.35 -10.99
C SER A 203 -32.00 -0.51 -12.17
N TRP A 204 -32.32 -1.79 -12.15
CA TRP A 204 -32.09 -2.70 -13.27
C TRP A 204 -32.94 -2.29 -14.48
N PRO A 205 -32.40 -2.25 -15.71
CA PRO A 205 -33.21 -2.03 -16.89
C PRO A 205 -34.17 -3.22 -17.06
N LEU A 206 -35.48 -2.97 -17.00
CA LEU A 206 -36.54 -3.97 -17.21
C LEU A 206 -36.52 -4.60 -18.62
N GLN A 207 -35.70 -4.06 -19.53
CA GLN A 207 -35.54 -4.51 -20.92
C GLN A 207 -34.89 -5.89 -21.05
N LEU A 208 -34.27 -6.44 -20.00
CA LEU A 208 -33.73 -7.81 -20.01
C LEU A 208 -34.81 -8.89 -19.87
N LEU A 209 -36.03 -8.52 -19.49
CA LEU A 209 -37.15 -9.46 -19.34
C LEU A 209 -38.15 -9.43 -20.50
N GLU A 210 -37.98 -8.53 -21.48
CA GLU A 210 -38.83 -8.49 -22.67
C GLU A 210 -38.43 -9.64 -23.60
N LYS A 211 -39.22 -10.72 -23.57
CA LYS A 211 -39.16 -11.77 -24.58
C LYS A 211 -39.52 -11.15 -25.94
N PRO A 212 -38.76 -11.43 -27.01
CA PRO A 212 -39.15 -11.00 -28.34
C PRO A 212 -40.49 -11.66 -28.68
N SER A 213 -41.53 -10.86 -28.85
CA SER A 213 -42.77 -11.32 -29.48
C SER A 213 -42.42 -11.71 -30.92
N GLN A 214 -42.70 -12.96 -31.27
CA GLN A 214 -42.78 -13.41 -32.66
C GLN A 214 -43.85 -12.63 -33.43
#